data_AF-A0A3D3HMJ9-F1
#
_entry.id   AF-A0A3D3HMJ9-F1
#
_cell.length_a   1.000
_cell.length_b   1.000
_cell.length_c   1.000
_cell.angle_alpha   90.00
_cell.angle_beta   90.00
_cell.angle_gamma   90.00
#
_symmetry.space_group_name_H-M   'P 1'
#
loop_
_entity.id
_entity.type
_entity.pdbx_description
1 polymer ?
#
loop_
_entity_poly.entity_id
_entity_poly.type
_entity_poly.pdbx_seq_one_letter_code
_entity_poly.pdbx_strand_id
1 'polypeptide(L)'
;MHIDQIALITAITSEISAQHPGVDSEPRYFNAIIKAANIICDEFKKPTVKASNGMGLRAWLASHDTGMSSLYMASVLSGEACSSGFAFPWDPSDLGRCIRLVDAVPEMEGFINKMLSHGPEWTAVVNNWDAWKKLYHAEDGENLYREMKAAYASARPEGEK
;
A
#
# COMPACT_ATOMS: atom_id res chain seq x y z
N MET A 1 4.45 13.52 13.85
CA MET A 1 3.50 13.13 14.91
C MET A 1 4.28 12.95 16.20
N HIS A 2 3.72 13.28 17.37
CA HIS A 2 4.39 13.09 18.65
C HIS A 2 3.61 12.05 19.48
N ILE A 3 4.28 10.97 19.89
CA ILE A 3 3.72 9.94 20.77
C ILE A 3 4.30 10.19 22.16
N ASP A 4 3.42 10.31 23.15
CA ASP A 4 3.83 10.34 24.56
C ASP A 4 4.34 8.95 24.94
N GLN A 5 5.65 8.86 25.14
CA GLN A 5 6.33 7.62 25.46
C GLN A 5 5.89 7.03 26.80
N ILE A 6 5.62 7.86 27.82
CA ILE A 6 5.24 7.39 29.15
C ILE A 6 3.84 6.81 29.11
N ALA A 7 2.92 7.47 28.39
CA ALA A 7 1.58 6.94 28.17
C ALA A 7 1.63 5.60 27.42
N LEU A 8 2.48 5.47 26.40
CA LEU A 8 2.65 4.23 25.64
C LEU A 8 3.22 3.09 26.49
N ILE A 9 4.25 3.36 27.31
CA ILE A 9 4.80 2.38 28.25
C ILE A 9 3.71 1.89 29.20
N THR A 10 2.94 2.81 29.76
CA THR A 10 1.84 2.50 30.70
C THR A 10 0.81 1.59 30.04
N ALA A 11 0.39 1.90 28.82
CA ALA A 11 -0.58 1.09 28.08
C ALA A 11 -0.06 -0.33 27.79
N ILE A 12 1.20 -0.47 27.38
CA ILE A 12 1.82 -1.79 27.14
C ILE A 12 1.90 -2.59 28.44
N THR A 13 2.31 -1.95 29.54
CA THR A 13 2.36 -2.61 30.85
C THR A 13 0.98 -3.09 31.30
N SER A 14 -0.05 -2.25 31.19
CA SER A 14 -1.42 -2.63 31.54
C SER A 14 -1.94 -3.81 30.72
N GLU A 15 -1.67 -3.82 29.41
CA GLU A 15 -2.10 -4.92 28.53
C GLU A 15 -1.40 -6.24 28.89
N ILE A 16 -0.09 -6.20 29.15
CA ILE A 16 0.67 -7.40 29.56
C ILE A 16 0.14 -7.94 30.90
N SER A 17 -0.13 -7.06 31.87
CA SER A 17 -0.70 -7.48 33.17
C SER A 17 -2.09 -8.09 33.04
N ALA A 18 -2.90 -7.61 32.09
CA ALA A 18 -4.22 -8.17 31.80
C ALA A 18 -4.12 -9.57 31.17
N GLN A 19 -3.21 -9.76 30.21
CA GLN A 19 -3.01 -11.05 29.55
C GLN A 19 -2.29 -12.08 30.43
N HIS A 20 -1.37 -11.62 31.28
CA HIS A 20 -0.56 -12.47 32.15
C HIS A 20 -0.54 -11.96 33.59
N PRO A 21 -1.61 -12.23 34.36
CA PRO A 21 -1.67 -11.89 35.78
C PRO A 21 -0.54 -12.57 36.56
N GLY A 22 0.19 -11.81 37.37
CA GLY A 22 1.25 -12.34 38.23
C GLY A 22 2.63 -12.51 37.57
N VAL A 23 2.83 -12.02 36.35
CA VAL A 23 4.21 -11.80 35.84
C VAL A 23 4.85 -10.71 36.70
N ASP A 24 5.78 -11.12 37.57
CA ASP A 24 6.48 -10.23 38.48
C ASP A 24 7.19 -9.08 37.75
N SER A 25 7.28 -7.95 38.45
CA SER A 25 7.82 -6.65 38.00
C SER A 25 9.35 -6.65 37.87
N GLU A 26 9.90 -7.67 37.21
CA GLU A 26 11.33 -7.79 36.99
C GLU A 26 11.83 -6.63 36.10
N PRO A 27 12.93 -5.95 36.46
CA PRO A 27 13.47 -4.83 35.69
C PRO A 27 13.74 -5.18 34.22
N ARG A 28 14.05 -6.44 33.92
CA ARG A 28 14.26 -6.92 32.54
C ARG A 28 13.02 -6.77 31.65
N TYR A 29 11.82 -6.95 32.20
CA TYR A 29 10.57 -6.82 31.43
C TYR A 29 10.24 -5.35 31.18
N PHE A 30 10.40 -4.49 32.18
CA PHE A 30 10.25 -3.05 32.01
C PHE A 30 11.24 -2.48 30.98
N ASN A 31 12.50 -2.92 31.01
CA ASN A 31 13.50 -2.51 30.01
C ASN A 31 13.10 -2.92 28.58
N ALA A 32 12.48 -4.10 28.40
CA ALA A 32 11.97 -4.54 27.11
C ALA A 32 10.81 -3.66 26.63
N ILE A 33 9.88 -3.30 27.53
CA ILE A 33 8.75 -2.41 27.23
C ILE A 33 9.25 -1.02 26.82
N ILE A 34 10.20 -0.45 27.57
CA ILE A 34 10.83 0.84 27.24
C ILE A 34 11.50 0.77 25.87
N LYS A 35 12.23 -0.30 25.57
CA LYS A 35 12.87 -0.50 24.26
C LYS A 35 11.83 -0.54 23.13
N ALA A 36 10.72 -1.26 23.32
CA ALA A 36 9.63 -1.32 22.33
C ALA A 36 9.00 0.07 22.13
N ALA A 37 8.71 0.79 23.21
CA ALA A 37 8.15 2.14 23.15
C ALA A 37 9.09 3.13 22.46
N ASN A 38 10.41 3.05 22.70
CA ASN A 38 11.43 3.84 22.00
C ASN A 38 11.38 3.57 20.49
N ILE A 39 11.40 2.30 20.08
CA ILE A 39 11.34 1.92 18.65
C ILE A 39 10.11 2.53 17.98
N ILE A 40 8.94 2.41 18.62
CA ILE A 40 7.69 2.97 18.10
C ILE A 40 7.80 4.49 17.99
N CYS A 41 8.18 5.17 19.06
CA CYS A 41 8.30 6.64 19.06
C CYS A 41 9.28 7.13 17.98
N ASP A 42 10.40 6.43 17.80
CA ASP A 42 11.40 6.80 16.81
C ASP A 42 10.93 6.57 15.38
N GLU A 43 10.17 5.51 15.11
CA GLU A 43 9.56 5.28 13.80
C GLU A 43 8.57 6.39 13.45
N PHE A 44 7.70 6.77 14.39
CA PHE A 44 6.69 7.81 14.18
C PHE A 44 7.24 9.25 14.13
N LYS A 45 8.51 9.45 14.52
CA LYS A 45 9.25 10.70 14.26
C LYS A 45 9.73 10.80 12.81
N LYS A 46 9.93 9.67 12.12
CA LYS A 46 10.40 9.68 10.74
C LYS A 46 9.32 10.25 9.82
N PRO A 47 9.67 11.09 8.84
CA PRO A 47 8.72 11.56 7.86
C PRO A 47 8.27 10.40 6.97
N THR A 48 6.97 10.28 6.75
CA THR A 48 6.46 9.40 5.70
C THR A 48 6.79 10.02 4.35
N VAL A 49 7.69 9.39 3.60
CA VAL A 49 7.95 9.77 2.19
C VAL A 49 6.79 9.27 1.35
N LYS A 50 5.97 10.18 0.81
CA LYS A 50 4.90 9.88 -0.15
C LYS A 50 5.38 10.05 -1.59
N ALA A 51 4.66 9.47 -2.54
CA ALA A 51 4.91 9.74 -3.94
C ALA A 51 4.65 11.23 -4.25
N SER A 52 5.45 11.80 -5.15
CA SER A 52 5.27 13.15 -5.67
C SER A 52 5.48 13.17 -7.17
N ASN A 53 4.76 14.04 -7.86
CA ASN A 53 4.76 14.11 -9.32
C ASN A 53 6.19 14.27 -9.86
N GLY A 54 6.56 13.42 -10.83
CA GLY A 54 7.86 13.47 -11.49
C GLY A 54 9.09 13.13 -10.62
N MET A 55 8.92 12.50 -9.45
CA MET A 55 10.07 12.10 -8.62
C MET A 55 10.94 10.99 -9.26
N GLY A 56 10.40 10.28 -10.25
CA GLY A 56 11.07 9.20 -10.96
C GLY A 56 11.01 7.86 -10.24
N LEU A 57 11.24 6.78 -11.01
CA LEU A 57 11.02 5.40 -10.56
C LEU A 57 11.83 5.04 -9.31
N ARG A 58 13.13 5.38 -9.29
CA ARG A 58 14.01 5.06 -8.15
C ARG A 58 13.56 5.74 -6.86
N ALA A 59 13.14 7.01 -6.93
CA ALA A 59 12.67 7.72 -5.75
C ALA A 59 11.30 7.21 -5.30
N TRP A 60 10.41 6.88 -6.25
CA TRP A 60 9.12 6.26 -5.95
C TRP A 60 9.27 4.89 -5.28
N LEU A 61 10.18 4.03 -5.76
CA LEU A 61 10.49 2.73 -5.15
C LEU A 61 11.00 2.85 -3.71
N ALA A 62 11.68 3.95 -3.38
CA ALA A 62 12.15 4.25 -2.03
C ALA A 62 11.09 4.96 -1.15
N SER A 63 9.91 5.26 -1.69
CA SER A 63 8.81 5.89 -0.96
C SER A 63 7.95 4.87 -0.21
N HIS A 64 7.10 5.36 0.70
CA HIS A 64 6.11 4.56 1.43
C HIS A 64 4.76 4.53 0.70
N ASP A 65 4.75 4.75 -0.62
CA ASP A 65 3.56 4.83 -1.45
C ASP A 65 3.53 3.75 -2.54
N THR A 66 4.04 2.58 -2.18
CA THR A 66 4.11 1.37 -3.00
C THR A 66 3.18 0.28 -2.44
N GLY A 67 2.84 -0.69 -3.28
CA GLY A 67 2.05 -1.87 -2.92
C GLY A 67 2.23 -2.96 -3.97
N MET A 68 1.77 -4.18 -3.69
CA MET A 68 2.04 -5.32 -4.59
C MET A 68 1.57 -5.08 -6.03
N SER A 69 0.37 -4.51 -6.22
CA SER A 69 -0.17 -4.19 -7.55
C SER A 69 0.64 -3.13 -8.28
N SER A 70 1.07 -2.07 -7.60
CA SER A 70 1.84 -0.99 -8.19
C SER A 70 3.30 -1.41 -8.46
N LEU A 71 3.90 -2.27 -7.61
CA LEU A 71 5.22 -2.85 -7.85
C LEU A 71 5.20 -3.83 -9.04
N TYR A 72 4.12 -4.59 -9.20
CA TYR A 72 3.91 -5.44 -10.37
C TYR A 72 3.85 -4.58 -11.63
N MET A 73 2.99 -3.56 -11.62
CA MET A 73 2.86 -2.61 -12.73
C MET A 73 4.20 -1.93 -13.04
N ALA A 74 4.91 -1.41 -12.03
CA ALA A 74 6.23 -0.81 -12.20
C ALA A 74 7.20 -1.78 -12.89
N SER A 75 7.18 -3.06 -12.52
CA SER A 75 8.07 -4.07 -13.11
C SER A 75 7.77 -4.28 -14.60
N VAL A 76 6.48 -4.38 -14.96
CA VAL A 76 6.05 -4.56 -16.35
C VAL A 76 6.34 -3.32 -17.19
N LEU A 77 6.05 -2.13 -16.67
CA LEU A 77 6.17 -0.88 -17.43
C LEU A 77 7.63 -0.49 -17.66
N SER A 78 8.48 -0.64 -16.64
CA SER A 78 9.92 -0.36 -16.71
C SER A 78 10.74 -1.47 -17.36
N GLY A 79 10.29 -2.72 -17.31
CA GLY A 79 11.08 -3.89 -17.66
C GLY A 79 12.12 -4.28 -16.61
N GLU A 80 12.12 -3.63 -15.44
CA GLU A 80 13.00 -3.93 -14.31
C GLU A 80 12.27 -4.83 -13.30
N ALA A 81 13.01 -5.61 -12.51
CA ALA A 81 12.42 -6.40 -11.44
C ALA A 81 12.16 -5.52 -10.21
N CYS A 82 10.96 -4.92 -10.10
CA CYS A 82 10.57 -4.02 -9.02
C CYS A 82 9.93 -4.71 -7.80
N SER A 83 10.12 -6.03 -7.61
CA SER A 83 9.83 -6.79 -6.37
C SER A 83 8.38 -7.25 -6.08
N SER A 84 7.62 -7.73 -7.07
CA SER A 84 6.42 -8.54 -6.76
C SER A 84 6.19 -9.68 -7.75
N GLY A 85 5.55 -10.75 -7.26
CA GLY A 85 4.86 -11.71 -8.13
C GLY A 85 3.62 -11.08 -8.78
N PHE A 86 2.84 -11.89 -9.50
CA PHE A 86 1.58 -11.44 -10.09
C PHE A 86 0.66 -10.82 -9.02
N ALA A 87 0.27 -9.57 -9.24
CA ALA A 87 -0.66 -8.82 -8.40
C ALA A 87 -1.38 -7.77 -9.25
N PHE A 88 -2.61 -7.42 -8.86
CA PHE A 88 -3.45 -6.43 -9.52
C PHE A 88 -4.20 -5.61 -8.45
N PRO A 89 -4.71 -4.42 -8.76
CA PRO A 89 -5.37 -3.59 -7.75
C PRO A 89 -6.73 -4.16 -7.34
N TRP A 90 -6.89 -4.58 -6.10
CA TRP A 90 -8.13 -5.20 -5.62
C TRP A 90 -9.20 -4.19 -5.22
N ASP A 91 -8.77 -3.00 -4.81
CA ASP A 91 -9.62 -1.95 -4.28
C ASP A 91 -9.13 -0.54 -4.72
N PRO A 92 -9.90 0.53 -4.44
CA PRO A 92 -9.49 1.91 -4.73
C PRO A 92 -8.14 2.34 -4.16
N SER A 93 -7.73 1.80 -3.01
CA SER A 93 -6.44 2.14 -2.38
C SER A 93 -5.28 1.55 -3.17
N ASP A 94 -5.42 0.31 -3.62
CA ASP A 94 -4.46 -0.33 -4.53
C ASP A 94 -4.38 0.40 -5.86
N LEU A 95 -5.52 0.74 -6.46
CA LEU A 95 -5.54 1.49 -7.72
C LEU A 95 -4.90 2.87 -7.55
N GLY A 96 -5.19 3.55 -6.43
CA GLY A 96 -4.59 4.84 -6.12
C GLY A 96 -3.05 4.79 -6.07
N ARG A 97 -2.45 3.70 -5.57
CA ARG A 97 -0.99 3.49 -5.63
C ARG A 97 -0.49 3.32 -7.06
N CYS A 98 -1.24 2.62 -7.92
CA CYS A 98 -0.91 2.52 -9.35
C CYS A 98 -1.00 3.88 -10.06
N ILE A 99 -2.03 4.68 -9.79
CA ILE A 99 -2.17 6.02 -10.37
C ILE A 99 -1.01 6.91 -9.93
N ARG A 100 -0.69 6.95 -8.62
CA ARG A 100 0.40 7.76 -8.08
C ARG A 100 1.79 7.30 -8.56
N LEU A 101 1.97 6.03 -8.94
CA LEU A 101 3.16 5.58 -9.66
C LEU A 101 3.31 6.32 -11.00
N VAL A 102 2.24 6.38 -11.78
CA VAL A 102 2.26 7.04 -13.10
C VAL A 102 2.47 8.54 -12.96
N ASP A 103 1.85 9.17 -11.96
CA ASP A 103 2.09 10.58 -11.66
C ASP A 103 3.56 10.83 -11.23
N ALA A 104 4.15 9.90 -10.46
CA ALA A 104 5.54 9.94 -10.04
C ALA A 104 6.53 9.67 -11.19
N VAL A 105 6.14 8.92 -12.22
CA VAL A 105 6.94 8.53 -13.39
C VAL A 105 6.15 8.75 -14.67
N PRO A 106 5.96 10.01 -15.13
CA PRO A 106 5.05 10.34 -16.23
C PRO A 106 5.36 9.60 -17.54
N GLU A 107 6.61 9.17 -17.74
CA GLU A 107 7.02 8.37 -18.89
C GLU A 107 6.28 7.01 -18.97
N MET A 108 5.73 6.53 -17.86
CA MET A 108 4.99 5.26 -17.79
C MET A 108 3.56 5.34 -18.33
N GLU A 109 2.94 6.54 -18.40
CA GLU A 109 1.54 6.70 -18.86
C GLU A 109 1.37 6.15 -20.30
N GLY A 110 2.36 6.37 -21.17
CA GLY A 110 2.35 5.85 -22.54
C GLY A 110 2.47 4.33 -22.66
N PHE A 111 2.75 3.63 -21.57
CA PHE A 111 2.99 2.18 -21.55
C PHE A 111 1.91 1.38 -20.82
N ILE A 112 0.85 2.01 -20.29
CA ILE A 112 -0.21 1.33 -19.54
C ILE A 112 -0.83 0.16 -20.33
N ASN A 113 -0.94 0.29 -21.66
CA ASN A 113 -1.43 -0.78 -22.54
C ASN A 113 -0.59 -2.08 -22.50
N LYS A 114 0.67 -2.03 -22.05
CA LYS A 114 1.47 -3.25 -21.82
C LYS A 114 0.80 -4.19 -20.82
N MET A 115 0.00 -3.67 -19.88
CA MET A 115 -0.68 -4.48 -18.88
C MET A 115 -1.78 -5.38 -19.47
N LEU A 116 -2.27 -5.12 -20.71
CA LEU A 116 -3.30 -5.95 -21.37
C LEU A 116 -2.90 -7.42 -21.50
N SER A 117 -1.60 -7.73 -21.63
CA SER A 117 -1.12 -9.12 -21.75
C SER A 117 -0.96 -9.84 -20.41
N HIS A 118 -1.31 -9.19 -19.29
CA HIS A 118 -1.07 -9.69 -17.94
C HIS A 118 -2.36 -10.18 -17.26
N GLY A 119 -3.22 -10.89 -18.00
CA GLY A 119 -4.40 -11.55 -17.45
C GLY A 119 -5.68 -10.70 -17.45
N PRO A 120 -6.82 -11.31 -17.09
CA PRO A 120 -8.14 -10.69 -17.20
C PRO A 120 -8.30 -9.47 -16.29
N GLU A 121 -7.71 -9.48 -15.10
CA GLU A 121 -7.84 -8.38 -14.15
C GLU A 121 -7.10 -7.13 -14.64
N TRP A 122 -5.87 -7.29 -15.16
CA TRP A 122 -5.15 -6.16 -15.76
C TRP A 122 -5.80 -5.69 -17.07
N THR A 123 -6.39 -6.60 -17.84
CA THR A 123 -7.21 -6.21 -19.00
C THR A 123 -8.38 -5.32 -18.57
N ALA A 124 -9.08 -5.68 -17.49
CA ALA A 124 -10.15 -4.87 -16.92
C ALA A 124 -9.63 -3.51 -16.41
N VAL A 125 -8.48 -3.47 -15.74
CA VAL A 125 -7.86 -2.21 -15.28
C VAL A 125 -7.57 -1.29 -16.46
N VAL A 126 -6.89 -1.78 -17.50
CA VAL A 126 -6.51 -0.93 -18.65
C VAL A 126 -7.75 -0.41 -19.38
N ASN A 127 -8.74 -1.27 -19.63
CA ASN A 127 -9.95 -0.88 -20.34
C ASN A 127 -10.78 0.19 -19.61
N ASN A 128 -10.63 0.30 -18.28
CA ASN A 128 -11.35 1.27 -17.46
C ASN A 128 -10.45 2.36 -16.87
N TRP A 129 -9.17 2.42 -17.25
CA TRP A 129 -8.14 3.24 -16.60
C TRP A 129 -8.56 4.71 -16.43
N ASP A 130 -8.96 5.37 -17.52
CA ASP A 130 -9.34 6.78 -17.49
C ASP A 130 -10.60 7.06 -16.66
N ALA A 131 -11.59 6.15 -16.71
CA ALA A 131 -12.83 6.27 -15.95
C ALA A 131 -12.56 6.12 -14.45
N TRP A 132 -11.79 5.10 -14.08
CA TRP A 132 -11.44 4.85 -12.69
C TRP A 132 -10.49 5.90 -12.12
N LYS A 133 -9.55 6.41 -12.92
CA LYS A 133 -8.69 7.55 -12.54
C LYS A 133 -9.53 8.78 -12.21
N LYS A 134 -10.58 9.06 -13.00
CA LYS A 134 -11.53 10.16 -12.70
C LYS A 134 -12.29 9.94 -11.39
N LEU A 135 -12.81 8.74 -11.14
CA LEU A 135 -13.50 8.42 -9.87
C LEU A 135 -12.57 8.54 -8.67
N TYR A 136 -11.34 8.05 -8.80
CA TYR A 136 -10.30 8.17 -7.78
C TYR A 136 -10.01 9.64 -7.45
N HIS A 137 -9.82 10.50 -8.45
CA HIS A 137 -9.59 11.94 -8.24
C HIS A 137 -10.83 12.70 -7.75
N ALA A 138 -12.04 12.16 -7.99
CA ALA A 138 -13.28 12.69 -7.43
C ALA A 138 -13.53 12.22 -5.99
N GLU A 139 -12.63 11.43 -5.41
CA GLU A 139 -12.76 10.81 -4.08
C GLU A 139 -14.01 9.91 -3.93
N ASP A 140 -14.54 9.41 -5.04
CA ASP A 140 -15.70 8.51 -5.07
C ASP A 140 -15.25 7.04 -4.96
N GLY A 141 -14.70 6.70 -3.79
CA GLY A 141 -14.16 5.38 -3.51
C GLY A 141 -15.20 4.26 -3.53
N GLU A 142 -16.45 4.55 -3.15
CA GLU A 142 -17.53 3.56 -3.13
C GLU A 142 -17.96 3.17 -4.54
N ASN A 143 -18.19 4.16 -5.43
CA ASN A 143 -18.52 3.85 -6.81
C ASN A 143 -17.35 3.17 -7.52
N LEU A 144 -16.12 3.67 -7.31
CA LEU A 144 -14.93 3.07 -7.89
C LEU A 144 -14.79 1.60 -7.46
N TYR A 145 -14.97 1.29 -6.18
CA TYR A 145 -14.94 -0.08 -5.70
C TYR A 145 -15.98 -0.94 -6.42
N ARG A 146 -17.23 -0.47 -6.51
CA ARG A 146 -18.32 -1.19 -7.19
C ARG A 146 -17.99 -1.46 -8.66
N GLU A 147 -17.49 -0.47 -9.39
CA GLU A 147 -17.11 -0.62 -10.80
C GLU A 147 -15.95 -1.60 -10.98
N MET A 148 -14.92 -1.53 -10.13
CA MET A 148 -13.82 -2.49 -10.13
C MET A 148 -14.31 -3.92 -9.90
N LYS A 149 -15.17 -4.14 -8.90
CA LYS A 149 -15.72 -5.48 -8.62
C LYS A 149 -16.56 -6.01 -9.77
N ALA A 150 -17.37 -5.16 -10.40
CA ALA A 150 -18.17 -5.55 -11.56
C ALA A 150 -17.27 -5.94 -12.75
N ALA A 151 -16.26 -5.12 -13.07
CA ALA A 151 -15.34 -5.39 -14.17
C ALA A 151 -14.54 -6.69 -13.96
N TYR A 152 -14.04 -6.94 -12.74
CA TYR A 152 -13.33 -8.18 -12.44
C TYR A 152 -14.22 -9.41 -12.50
N ALA A 153 -15.48 -9.30 -12.03
CA ALA A 153 -16.43 -10.39 -12.14
C ALA A 153 -16.74 -10.73 -13.62
N SER A 154 -16.82 -9.73 -14.50
CA SER A 154 -17.03 -9.94 -15.93
C SER A 154 -15.79 -10.44 -16.67
N ALA A 155 -14.58 -10.17 -16.17
CA ALA A 155 -13.32 -10.53 -16.82
C ALA A 155 -12.86 -11.95 -16.49
N ARG A 156 -13.22 -12.51 -15.32
CA ARG A 156 -12.83 -13.88 -14.95
C ARG A 156 -13.66 -14.89 -15.76
N PRO A 157 -13.03 -15.78 -16.55
CA PRO A 157 -13.76 -16.85 -17.23
C PRO A 157 -14.38 -17.81 -16.21
N GLU A 158 -15.53 -18.41 -16.55
CA GLU A 158 -16.20 -19.39 -15.71
C GLU A 158 -15.23 -20.54 -15.34
N GLY A 159 -14.86 -20.66 -14.06
CA GLY A 159 -14.18 -21.84 -13.53
C GLY A 159 -12.92 -21.63 -12.70
N GLU A 160 -12.32 -20.44 -12.65
CA GLU A 160 -11.13 -20.19 -11.82
C GLU A 160 -11.51 -19.54 -10.47
N LYS A 161 -11.52 -20.34 -9.41
CA LYS A 161 -11.62 -19.88 -8.01
C LYS A 161 -10.28 -19.38 -7.51
#